data_AF-A0A920Q0H3-F1
#
_entry.id   AF-A0A920Q0H3-F1
#
_cell.length_a   1.000
_cell.length_b   1.000
_cell.length_c   1.000
_cell.angle_alpha   90.00
_cell.angle_beta   90.00
_cell.angle_gamma   90.00
#
_symmetry.space_group_name_H-M   'P 1'
#
loop_
_entity.id
_entity.type
_entity.pdbx_description
1 polymer ?
#
loop_
_entity_poly.entity_id
_entity_poly.type
_entity_poly.pdbx_seq_one_letter_code
_entity_poly.pdbx_strand_id
1 'polypeptide(L)'
;MHYSSIGEEIKDRTRVGFQFYPAGYVPDRVLISRHVGDSFDTLDIPAGAENARSDGYYVVPEPTQVTGFQPHMHIRGKRMCVEAIHPNGLIETLSCTGHNFGWHIVYNYADDEAPLLPAGSILHVIGWHDNTATNRYNPDPKNWVGFGNRSIDDMSFAWMSFYHMPQDVFDQKVLERSQSANNN
;
A
#
# COMPACT_ATOMS: atom_id res chain seq x y z
N MET A 1 11.12 3.11 -14.78
CA MET A 1 12.04 4.15 -14.27
C MET A 1 11.25 5.41 -14.02
N HIS A 2 11.48 6.08 -12.89
CA HIS A 2 10.88 7.38 -12.58
C HIS A 2 12.00 8.41 -12.47
N TYR A 3 12.00 9.40 -13.35
CA TYR A 3 13.00 10.48 -13.37
C TYR A 3 12.38 11.78 -12.88
N SER A 4 13.05 12.43 -11.93
CA SER A 4 12.74 13.80 -11.53
C SER A 4 13.73 14.76 -12.18
N SER A 5 13.23 15.87 -12.72
CA SER A 5 14.09 16.89 -13.34
C SER A 5 14.90 17.60 -12.26
N ILE A 6 16.21 17.73 -12.50
CA ILE A 6 17.11 18.50 -11.63
C ILE A 6 17.73 19.71 -12.35
N GLY A 7 17.31 20.00 -13.58
CA GLY A 7 17.81 21.14 -14.36
C GLY A 7 19.15 20.92 -15.09
N GLU A 8 19.67 19.70 -15.09
CA GLU A 8 20.93 19.34 -15.76
C GLU A 8 20.73 18.21 -16.77
N GLU A 9 21.52 18.19 -17.84
CA GLU A 9 21.55 17.08 -18.80
C GLU A 9 22.36 15.92 -18.22
N ILE A 10 21.69 14.79 -17.98
CA ILE A 10 22.32 13.57 -17.46
C ILE A 10 22.02 12.39 -18.39
N LYS A 11 23.04 11.56 -18.65
CA LYS A 11 22.88 10.29 -19.38
C LYS A 11 22.65 9.17 -18.38
N ASP A 12 21.57 8.42 -18.55
CA ASP A 12 21.27 7.20 -17.79
C ASP A 12 21.46 5.94 -18.63
N ARG A 13 21.85 4.83 -17.99
CA ARG A 13 21.92 3.48 -18.59
C ARG A 13 21.43 2.41 -17.62
N THR A 14 20.26 2.64 -17.01
CA THR A 14 19.67 1.67 -16.08
C THR A 14 19.34 0.35 -16.77
N ARG A 15 19.58 -0.76 -16.07
CA ARG A 15 19.27 -2.12 -16.52
C ARG A 15 18.51 -2.86 -15.42
N VAL A 16 17.56 -3.70 -15.82
CA VAL A 16 16.83 -4.61 -14.93
C VAL A 16 17.06 -6.03 -15.42
N GLY A 17 17.45 -6.92 -14.51
CA GLY A 17 17.58 -8.36 -14.78
C GLY A 17 16.33 -9.08 -14.30
N PHE A 18 15.88 -10.05 -15.09
CA PHE A 18 14.77 -10.95 -14.72
C PHE A 18 15.30 -12.37 -14.63
N GLN A 19 14.95 -13.06 -13.55
CA GLN A 19 15.13 -14.50 -13.43
C GLN A 19 13.80 -15.16 -13.73
N PHE A 20 13.78 -16.05 -14.72
CA PHE A 20 12.59 -16.82 -15.07
C PHE A 20 12.66 -18.21 -14.46
N TYR A 21 11.48 -18.77 -14.17
CA TYR A 21 11.36 -20.19 -13.90
C TYR A 21 11.70 -21.03 -15.14
N PRO A 22 12.07 -22.32 -14.97
CA PRO A 22 12.19 -23.24 -16.10
C PRO A 22 10.90 -23.30 -16.92
N ALA A 23 11.03 -23.52 -18.24
CA ALA A 23 9.88 -23.68 -19.11
C ALA A 23 8.96 -24.82 -18.63
N GLY A 24 7.65 -24.56 -18.55
CA GLY A 24 6.65 -25.52 -18.09
C GLY A 24 6.44 -25.57 -16.58
N TYR A 25 7.24 -24.85 -15.78
CA TYR A 25 6.99 -24.73 -14.34
C TYR A 25 5.73 -23.88 -14.08
N VAL A 26 4.82 -24.40 -13.25
CA VAL A 26 3.62 -23.71 -12.79
C VAL A 26 3.79 -23.42 -11.30
N PRO A 27 3.85 -22.15 -10.87
CA PRO A 27 4.02 -21.82 -9.47
C PRO A 27 2.72 -22.08 -8.69
N ASP A 28 2.85 -22.59 -7.46
CA ASP A 28 1.70 -22.81 -6.56
C ASP A 28 1.04 -21.49 -6.13
N ARG A 29 1.77 -20.38 -6.21
CA ARG A 29 1.31 -19.04 -5.84
C ARG A 29 1.76 -18.03 -6.88
N VAL A 30 0.81 -17.23 -7.38
CA VAL A 30 1.10 -16.08 -8.22
C VAL A 30 1.06 -14.83 -7.36
N LEU A 31 2.23 -14.28 -7.05
CA LEU A 31 2.33 -13.03 -6.29
C LEU A 31 1.90 -11.86 -7.17
N ILE A 32 0.95 -11.09 -6.68
CA ILE A 32 0.44 -9.86 -7.30
C ILE A 32 0.94 -8.70 -6.45
N SER A 33 1.53 -7.69 -7.10
CA SER A 33 1.80 -6.38 -6.49
C SER A 33 1.02 -5.32 -7.26
N ARG A 34 0.19 -4.55 -6.56
CA ARG A 34 -0.74 -3.59 -7.17
C ARG A 34 -0.99 -2.39 -6.24
N HIS A 35 -1.37 -1.26 -6.84
CA HIS A 35 -1.97 -0.14 -6.13
C HIS A 35 -3.34 -0.52 -5.54
N VAL A 36 -3.51 -0.26 -4.26
CA VAL A 36 -4.76 -0.47 -3.52
C VAL A 36 -5.17 0.85 -2.91
N GLY A 37 -6.46 1.19 -3.05
CA GLY A 37 -7.05 2.38 -2.46
C GLY A 37 -6.52 3.69 -3.04
N ASP A 38 -6.41 3.79 -4.37
CA ASP A 38 -6.07 5.06 -5.02
C ASP A 38 -7.12 6.14 -4.75
N SER A 39 -6.67 7.31 -4.32
CA SER A 39 -7.52 8.49 -4.06
C SER A 39 -7.45 9.53 -5.19
N PHE A 40 -7.40 9.10 -6.46
CA PHE A 40 -7.12 9.99 -7.60
C PHE A 40 -8.04 11.21 -7.70
N ASP A 41 -9.35 11.00 -7.58
CA ASP A 41 -10.35 12.07 -7.74
C ASP A 41 -10.76 12.73 -6.41
N THR A 42 -10.27 12.20 -5.29
CA THR A 42 -10.71 12.57 -3.94
C THR A 42 -9.59 13.16 -3.08
N LEU A 43 -8.35 13.19 -3.57
CA LEU A 43 -7.23 13.75 -2.83
C LEU A 43 -7.36 15.28 -2.73
N ASP A 44 -7.68 15.74 -1.53
CA ASP A 44 -7.90 17.15 -1.20
C ASP A 44 -7.03 17.51 0.02
N ILE A 45 -5.93 18.24 -0.23
CA ILE A 45 -4.98 18.67 0.80
C ILE A 45 -5.02 20.20 0.88
N PRO A 46 -5.78 20.78 1.83
CA PRO A 46 -5.83 22.22 2.00
C PRO A 46 -4.49 22.83 2.39
N ALA A 47 -4.33 24.12 2.06
CA ALA A 47 -3.20 24.92 2.51
C ALA A 47 -3.07 24.90 4.04
N GLY A 48 -1.86 24.67 4.54
CA GLY A 48 -1.56 24.69 5.98
C GLY A 48 -2.17 23.54 6.81
N ALA A 49 -2.79 22.55 6.18
CA ALA A 49 -3.39 21.42 6.91
C ALA A 49 -2.31 20.47 7.46
N GLU A 50 -2.34 20.19 8.77
CA GLU A 50 -1.35 19.30 9.42
C GLU A 50 -1.67 17.81 9.30
N ASN A 51 -2.95 17.48 9.09
CA ASN A 51 -3.47 16.11 9.06
C ASN A 51 -4.61 16.00 8.04
N ALA A 52 -4.39 16.45 6.80
CA ALA A 52 -5.35 16.23 5.73
C ALA A 52 -5.47 14.72 5.47
N ARG A 53 -6.70 14.19 5.50
CA ARG A 53 -6.96 12.76 5.36
C ARG A 53 -7.38 12.43 3.94
N SER A 54 -6.87 11.33 3.42
CA SER A 54 -7.33 10.70 2.18
C SER A 54 -7.79 9.27 2.45
N ASP A 55 -8.80 8.84 1.71
CA ASP A 55 -9.43 7.54 1.85
C ASP A 55 -9.56 6.88 0.47
N GLY A 56 -9.17 5.61 0.40
CA GLY A 56 -9.32 4.79 -0.81
C GLY A 56 -9.69 3.36 -0.45
N TYR A 57 -10.38 2.69 -1.37
CA TYR A 57 -10.97 1.38 -1.12
C TYR A 57 -10.64 0.39 -2.23
N TYR A 58 -10.50 -0.88 -1.88
CA TYR A 58 -10.34 -1.97 -2.82
C TYR A 58 -11.08 -3.21 -2.33
N VAL A 59 -11.91 -3.79 -3.19
CA VAL A 59 -12.61 -5.04 -2.89
C VAL A 59 -11.72 -6.22 -3.26
N VAL A 60 -11.50 -7.11 -2.29
CA VAL A 60 -10.77 -8.37 -2.47
C VAL A 60 -11.69 -9.36 -3.19
N PRO A 61 -11.37 -9.77 -4.44
CA PRO A 61 -12.31 -10.57 -5.24
C PRO A 61 -12.35 -12.05 -4.86
N GLU A 62 -11.26 -12.56 -4.30
CA GLU A 62 -11.04 -13.98 -3.99
C GLU A 62 -10.37 -14.13 -2.62
N PRO A 63 -10.47 -15.29 -1.94
CA PRO A 63 -9.73 -15.52 -0.71
C PRO A 63 -8.24 -15.23 -0.92
N THR A 64 -7.67 -14.40 -0.05
CA THR A 64 -6.38 -13.76 -0.30
C THR A 64 -5.50 -13.79 0.94
N GLN A 65 -4.20 -14.03 0.75
CA GLN A 65 -3.19 -13.79 1.79
C GLN A 65 -2.35 -12.58 1.42
N VAL A 66 -2.33 -11.58 2.30
CA VAL A 66 -1.51 -10.38 2.14
C VAL A 66 -0.09 -10.67 2.62
N THR A 67 0.89 -10.35 1.79
CA THR A 67 2.31 -10.66 2.01
C THR A 67 3.17 -9.42 2.19
N GLY A 68 2.71 -8.26 1.70
CA GLY A 68 3.44 -7.01 1.89
C GLY A 68 2.56 -5.78 1.75
N PHE A 69 2.99 -4.72 2.43
CA PHE A 69 2.39 -3.39 2.42
C PHE A 69 3.50 -2.36 2.25
N GLN A 70 3.33 -1.44 1.30
CA GLN A 70 4.21 -0.29 1.11
C GLN A 70 3.35 0.97 0.99
N PRO A 71 3.48 1.94 1.92
CA PRO A 71 2.78 3.19 1.80
C PRO A 71 3.36 4.02 0.64
N HIS A 72 2.50 4.58 -0.20
CA HIS A 72 2.92 5.47 -1.27
C HIS A 72 2.20 6.82 -1.18
N MET A 73 2.98 7.85 -0.84
CA MET A 73 2.59 9.25 -0.85
C MET A 73 3.77 10.07 -1.35
N HIS A 74 3.52 11.33 -1.73
CA HIS A 74 4.60 12.24 -2.09
C HIS A 74 5.08 13.04 -0.87
N ILE A 75 5.65 14.21 -1.12
CA ILE A 75 6.37 15.08 -0.19
C ILE A 75 5.58 15.42 1.10
N ARG A 76 4.24 15.41 1.04
CA ARG A 76 3.40 15.74 2.19
C ARG A 76 2.92 14.51 2.95
N GLY A 77 3.23 13.30 2.50
CA GLY A 77 2.86 12.08 3.21
C GLY A 77 3.40 12.04 4.64
N LYS A 78 2.52 11.84 5.61
CA LYS A 78 2.82 11.80 7.05
C LYS A 78 2.69 10.40 7.61
N ARG A 79 1.61 9.70 7.27
CA ARG A 79 1.27 8.36 7.77
C ARG A 79 0.32 7.67 6.82
N MET A 80 0.38 6.35 6.78
CA MET A 80 -0.65 5.55 6.11
C MET A 80 -0.98 4.30 6.92
N CYS A 81 -2.26 3.99 7.01
CA CYS A 81 -2.74 2.73 7.55
C CYS A 81 -3.58 1.99 6.49
N VAL A 82 -3.68 0.67 6.63
CA VAL A 82 -4.62 -0.16 5.88
C VAL A 82 -5.43 -0.99 6.87
N GLU A 83 -6.74 -0.96 6.69
CA GLU A 83 -7.70 -1.74 7.45
C GLU A 83 -8.42 -2.73 6.50
N ALA A 84 -8.80 -3.89 7.03
CA ALA A 84 -9.68 -4.83 6.36
C ALA A 84 -11.06 -4.76 7.00
N ILE A 85 -12.07 -4.47 6.18
CA ILE A 85 -13.48 -4.58 6.52
C ILE A 85 -13.96 -5.91 5.97
N HIS A 86 -14.19 -6.88 6.85
CA HIS A 86 -14.62 -8.22 6.50
C HIS A 86 -16.11 -8.25 6.11
N PRO A 87 -16.57 -9.23 5.29
CA PRO A 87 -17.98 -9.36 4.91
C PRO A 87 -18.94 -9.52 6.09
N ASN A 88 -18.45 -9.97 7.26
CA ASN A 88 -19.22 -10.11 8.49
C ASN A 88 -19.29 -8.80 9.32
N GLY A 89 -18.69 -7.71 8.85
CA GLY A 89 -18.64 -6.42 9.53
C GLY A 89 -17.49 -6.24 10.53
N LEU A 90 -16.63 -7.26 10.72
CA LEU A 90 -15.40 -7.10 11.50
C LEU A 90 -14.46 -6.13 10.78
N ILE A 91 -13.88 -5.19 11.53
CA ILE A 91 -12.85 -4.27 11.04
C ILE A 91 -11.57 -4.54 11.82
N GLU A 92 -10.48 -4.77 11.11
CA GLU A 92 -9.15 -4.92 11.72
C GLU A 92 -8.11 -4.06 10.98
N THR A 93 -7.20 -3.45 11.73
CA THR A 93 -6.04 -2.76 11.16
C THR A 93 -4.97 -3.78 10.80
N LEU A 94 -4.61 -3.87 9.52
CA LEU A 94 -3.58 -4.79 9.04
C LEU A 94 -2.18 -4.22 9.23
N SER A 95 -2.02 -2.94 8.94
CA SER A 95 -0.75 -2.24 9.05
C SER A 95 -0.97 -0.76 9.23
N CYS A 96 -0.10 -0.11 10.00
CA CYS A 96 0.00 1.33 10.02
C CYS A 96 1.42 1.79 10.29
N THR A 97 1.90 2.75 9.51
CA THR A 97 3.26 3.27 9.62
C THR A 97 3.35 4.75 9.29
N GLY A 98 4.31 5.42 9.91
CA GLY A 98 4.73 6.75 9.49
C GLY A 98 5.31 6.72 8.07
N HIS A 99 5.28 7.85 7.39
CA HIS A 99 5.83 7.97 6.05
C HIS A 99 7.00 8.94 6.03
N ASN A 100 8.02 8.59 5.25
CA ASN A 100 9.16 9.44 4.97
C ASN A 100 9.38 9.41 3.46
N PHE A 101 9.27 10.58 2.83
CA PHE A 101 9.43 10.72 1.37
C PHE A 101 10.80 10.24 0.84
N GLY A 102 11.84 10.26 1.69
CA GLY A 102 13.16 9.73 1.33
C GLY A 102 13.28 8.21 1.46
N TRP A 103 12.29 7.52 2.03
CA TRP A 103 12.38 6.11 2.42
C TRP A 103 11.12 5.32 2.04
N HIS A 104 11.10 4.85 0.80
CA HIS A 104 10.00 4.06 0.24
C HIS A 104 10.33 2.57 0.35
N ILE A 105 9.88 1.91 1.41
CA ILE A 105 10.15 0.49 1.67
C ILE A 105 8.88 -0.36 1.68
N VAL A 106 9.06 -1.64 1.35
CA VAL A 106 8.03 -2.66 1.53
C VAL A 106 8.18 -3.27 2.92
N TYR A 107 7.09 -3.24 3.68
CA TYR A 107 6.94 -3.99 4.92
C TYR A 107 6.36 -5.36 4.56
N ASN A 108 7.19 -6.39 4.61
CA ASN A 108 6.76 -7.77 4.37
C ASN A 108 6.24 -8.37 5.67
N TYR A 109 5.12 -9.08 5.60
CA TYR A 109 4.61 -9.84 6.73
C TYR A 109 5.40 -11.15 6.87
N ALA A 110 5.58 -11.60 8.11
CA ALA A 110 5.97 -12.98 8.36
C ALA A 110 4.83 -13.93 7.97
N ASP A 111 5.13 -15.19 7.64
CA ASP A 111 4.15 -16.13 7.10
C ASP A 111 2.98 -16.43 8.08
N ASP A 112 3.28 -16.46 9.37
CA ASP A 112 2.34 -16.66 10.48
C ASP A 112 1.49 -15.42 10.78
N GLU A 113 2.03 -14.22 10.55
CA GLU A 113 1.35 -12.93 10.78
C GLU A 113 0.65 -12.35 9.54
N ALA A 114 0.90 -12.90 8.35
CA ALA A 114 0.36 -12.43 7.08
C ALA A 114 -1.18 -12.45 7.05
N PRO A 115 -1.89 -11.33 6.86
CA PRO A 115 -3.35 -11.31 6.92
C PRO A 115 -4.03 -12.28 5.95
N LEU A 116 -5.04 -13.00 6.43
CA LEU A 116 -5.92 -13.86 5.62
C LEU A 116 -7.27 -13.17 5.46
N LEU A 117 -7.62 -12.82 4.23
CA LEU A 117 -8.82 -12.05 3.91
C LEU A 117 -9.78 -12.92 3.10
N PRO A 118 -11.03 -13.14 3.55
CA PRO A 118 -12.03 -13.79 2.74
C PRO A 118 -12.40 -12.92 1.53
N ALA A 119 -12.93 -13.56 0.48
CA ALA A 119 -13.49 -12.84 -0.66
C ALA A 119 -14.59 -11.86 -0.20
N GLY A 120 -14.63 -10.70 -0.85
CA GLY A 120 -15.53 -9.60 -0.49
C GLY A 120 -15.04 -8.70 0.64
N SER A 121 -13.89 -9.00 1.26
CA SER A 121 -13.25 -8.05 2.19
C SER A 121 -12.92 -6.74 1.47
N ILE A 122 -13.07 -5.62 2.16
CA ILE A 122 -12.69 -4.30 1.64
C ILE A 122 -11.42 -3.87 2.33
N LEU A 123 -10.36 -3.65 1.55
CA LEU A 123 -9.16 -2.96 2.01
C LEU A 123 -9.42 -1.46 1.97
N HIS A 124 -9.38 -0.82 3.13
CA HIS A 124 -9.52 0.62 3.31
C HIS A 124 -8.14 1.22 3.58
N VAL A 125 -7.63 1.99 2.63
CA VAL A 125 -6.37 2.72 2.74
C VAL A 125 -6.65 4.12 3.24
N ILE A 126 -5.96 4.49 4.32
CA ILE A 126 -6.13 5.79 4.97
C ILE A 126 -4.77 6.49 4.97
N GLY A 127 -4.68 7.59 4.23
CA GLY A 127 -3.50 8.46 4.15
C GLY A 127 -3.68 9.71 5.00
N TRP A 128 -2.58 10.20 5.59
CA TRP A 128 -2.51 11.50 6.24
C TRP A 128 -1.39 12.32 5.64
N HIS A 129 -1.68 13.58 5.37
CA HIS A 129 -0.78 14.53 4.72
C HIS A 129 -0.54 15.76 5.61
N ASP A 130 0.70 16.23 5.64
CA ASP A 130 1.16 17.43 6.33
C ASP A 130 1.58 18.50 5.31
N ASN A 131 0.68 19.45 5.08
CA ASN A 131 0.86 20.63 4.24
C ASN A 131 1.18 21.89 5.06
N THR A 132 1.76 21.74 6.24
CA THR A 132 2.21 22.88 7.06
C THR A 132 3.59 23.37 6.66
N ALA A 133 3.96 24.55 7.18
CA ALA A 133 5.30 25.11 7.04
C ALA A 133 6.37 24.38 7.87
N THR A 134 5.98 23.50 8.81
CA THR A 134 6.93 22.73 9.62
C THR A 134 7.38 21.44 8.95
N ASN A 135 6.66 20.96 7.92
CA ASN A 135 7.14 19.88 7.07
C ASN A 135 8.31 20.37 6.21
N ARG A 136 9.54 19.97 6.56
CA ARG A 136 10.78 20.38 5.87
C ARG A 136 10.81 20.08 4.37
N TYR A 137 9.99 19.14 3.89
CA TYR A 137 9.94 18.76 2.49
C TYR A 137 8.94 19.60 1.70
N ASN A 138 7.99 20.28 2.37
CA ASN A 138 6.92 21.03 1.72
C ASN A 138 7.45 22.33 1.07
N PRO A 139 7.42 22.43 -0.27
CA PRO A 139 7.99 23.59 -0.97
C PRO A 139 7.08 24.84 -0.88
N ASP A 140 5.78 24.66 -0.68
CA ASP A 140 4.82 25.75 -0.57
C ASP A 140 3.58 25.32 0.25
N PRO A 141 3.54 25.65 1.56
CA PRO A 141 2.43 25.28 2.43
C PRO A 141 1.19 26.15 2.24
N LYS A 142 1.25 27.22 1.42
CA LYS A 142 0.13 28.14 1.21
C LYS A 142 -0.78 27.70 0.06
N ASN A 143 -0.36 26.72 -0.73
CA ASN A 143 -1.14 26.20 -1.83
C ASN A 143 -1.96 24.98 -1.42
N TRP A 144 -3.15 24.89 -2.02
CA TRP A 144 -3.90 23.66 -2.11
C TRP A 144 -3.17 22.64 -2.99
N VAL A 145 -3.28 21.37 -2.65
CA VAL A 145 -2.64 20.26 -3.38
C VAL A 145 -3.65 19.13 -3.54
N GLY A 146 -3.66 18.53 -4.73
CA GLY A 146 -4.41 17.31 -5.00
C GLY A 146 -3.54 16.28 -5.71
N PHE A 147 -4.20 15.34 -6.38
CA PHE A 147 -3.52 14.29 -7.13
C PHE A 147 -2.64 14.83 -8.26
N GLY A 148 -1.44 14.27 -8.41
CA GLY A 148 -0.61 14.47 -9.60
C GLY A 148 0.67 13.64 -9.57
N ASN A 149 1.31 13.52 -10.74
CA ASN A 149 2.49 12.65 -10.92
C ASN A 149 3.82 13.28 -10.48
N ARG A 150 3.85 14.58 -10.17
CA ARG A 150 5.07 15.25 -9.74
C ARG A 150 5.20 15.13 -8.24
N SER A 151 6.42 15.07 -7.72
CA SER A 151 6.66 15.05 -6.26
C SER A 151 6.07 16.26 -5.52
N ILE A 152 5.82 17.38 -6.21
CA ILE A 152 5.18 18.58 -5.64
C ILE A 152 3.65 18.53 -5.63
N ASP A 153 3.05 17.67 -6.47
CA ASP A 153 1.66 17.22 -6.33
C ASP A 153 1.65 16.09 -5.30
N ASP A 154 0.51 15.43 -5.05
CA ASP A 154 0.48 14.28 -4.15
C ASP A 154 -0.18 13.03 -4.75
N MET A 155 0.04 11.90 -4.08
CA MET A 155 -0.60 10.62 -4.31
C MET A 155 -0.95 10.02 -2.95
N SER A 156 -1.97 9.16 -2.91
CA SER A 156 -2.22 8.33 -1.74
C SER A 156 -2.80 7.00 -2.20
N PHE A 157 -2.00 5.95 -2.01
CA PHE A 157 -2.40 4.56 -2.18
C PHE A 157 -1.38 3.65 -1.48
N ALA A 158 -1.76 2.41 -1.24
CA ALA A 158 -0.85 1.38 -0.76
C ALA A 158 -0.42 0.48 -1.92
N TRP A 159 0.88 0.28 -2.10
CA TRP A 159 1.36 -0.89 -2.84
C TRP A 159 1.16 -2.12 -1.96
N MET A 160 0.26 -3.01 -2.36
CA MET A 160 0.01 -4.25 -1.63
C MET A 160 0.45 -5.45 -2.44
N SER A 161 1.20 -6.33 -1.79
CA SER A 161 1.62 -7.62 -2.32
C SER A 161 0.76 -8.71 -1.70
N PHE A 162 0.14 -9.55 -2.53
CA PHE A 162 -0.75 -10.63 -2.07
C PHE A 162 -0.84 -11.73 -3.13
N TYR A 163 -1.43 -12.86 -2.76
CA TYR A 163 -1.84 -13.89 -3.71
C TYR A 163 -3.23 -14.41 -3.37
N HIS A 164 -3.99 -14.78 -4.40
CA HIS A 164 -5.28 -15.43 -4.27
C HIS A 164 -5.11 -16.93 -4.04
N MET A 165 -6.11 -17.55 -3.42
CA MET A 165 -6.15 -18.99 -3.21
C MET A 165 -7.58 -19.55 -3.31
N PRO A 166 -7.72 -20.84 -3.64
CA PRO A 166 -9.00 -21.55 -3.53
C PRO A 166 -9.58 -21.50 -2.10
N GLN A 167 -10.92 -21.58 -2.01
CA GLN A 167 -11.64 -21.49 -0.72
C GLN A 167 -11.24 -22.59 0.27
N ASP A 168 -11.06 -23.83 -0.19
CA ASP A 168 -10.65 -24.96 0.65
C ASP A 168 -9.26 -24.74 1.27
N VAL A 169 -8.32 -24.18 0.51
CA VAL A 169 -6.98 -23.82 1.00
C VAL A 169 -7.05 -22.69 2.03
N PHE A 170 -7.93 -21.69 1.80
CA PHE A 170 -8.16 -20.61 2.75
C PHE A 170 -8.73 -21.13 4.08
N ASP A 171 -9.77 -21.97 4.02
CA ASP A 171 -10.43 -22.53 5.19
C ASP A 171 -9.45 -23.37 6.03
N GLN A 172 -8.60 -24.15 5.36
CA GLN A 172 -7.55 -24.92 6.03
C GLN A 172 -6.57 -24.00 6.78
N LYS A 173 -6.08 -22.93 6.13
CA LYS A 173 -5.16 -21.97 6.76
C LYS A 173 -5.77 -21.25 7.95
N VAL A 174 -7.05 -20.86 7.86
CA VAL A 174 -7.77 -20.25 8.98
C VAL A 174 -7.89 -21.22 10.15
N LEU A 175 -8.23 -22.49 9.87
CA LEU A 175 -8.30 -23.53 10.89
C LEU A 175 -6.95 -23.76 11.59
N GLU A 176 -5.86 -23.89 10.83
CA GLU A 176 -4.50 -24.06 11.36
C GLU A 176 -4.08 -22.91 12.28
N ARG A 177 -4.41 -21.66 11.92
CA ARG A 177 -4.16 -20.48 12.78
C ARG A 177 -4.98 -20.50 14.07
N SER A 178 -6.27 -20.85 13.97
CA SER A 178 -7.14 -20.94 15.15
C SER A 178 -6.66 -21.99 16.16
N GLN A 179 -6.13 -23.12 15.68
CA GLN A 179 -5.57 -24.16 16.53
C GLN A 179 -4.26 -23.72 17.18
N SER A 180 -3.40 -23.04 16.42
CA SER A 180 -2.12 -22.53 16.92
C SER A 180 -2.31 -21.46 17.99
N ALA A 181 -3.30 -20.58 17.83
CA ALA A 181 -3.65 -19.55 18.81
C ALA A 181 -4.21 -20.14 20.13
N ASN A 182 -4.86 -21.31 20.08
CA ASN A 182 -5.43 -21.98 21.26
C ASN A 182 -4.41 -22.82 22.05
N ASN A 183 -3.21 -23.06 21.50
CA ASN A 183 -2.19 -23.91 22.11
C ASN A 183 -1.05 -23.13 22.79
N ASN A 184 -1.09 -21.79 22.74
CA ASN A 184 -0.17 -20.86 23.40
C ASN A 184 -0.88 -20.13 24.55
#